data_AF-A0AAN9G2E9-F1
#
_entry.id   AF-A0AAN9G2E9-F1
#
_cell.length_a   1.000
_cell.length_b   1.000
_cell.length_c   1.000
_cell.angle_alpha   90.00
_cell.angle_beta   90.00
_cell.angle_gamma   90.00
#
_symmetry.space_group_name_H-M   'P 1'
#
loop_
_entity.id
_entity.type
_entity.pdbx_description
1 polymer ?
#
loop_
_entity_poly.entity_id
_entity_poly.type
_entity_poly.pdbx_seq_one_letter_code
_entity_poly.pdbx_strand_id
1 'polypeptide(L)'
;MISAKELLVFLVLCSFTAYTAKGFKSLNCTDFGSRRHNARGTGYFPDNSTMEGGTTDMHGNPLHTLQKYLAGGAPFVSTAMDNTIGIAYGTPLCIPQLNFKYKQLIRFEVVDTGGAFIHKGYSRIDVCTQDREHSWDPTINGPLTLVFQ
;
A
#
# COMPACT_ATOMS: atom_id res chain seq x y z
N MET A 1 -54.75 -4.02 -18.52
CA MET A 1 -54.60 -3.42 -17.18
C MET A 1 -53.68 -4.33 -16.37
N ILE A 2 -52.45 -3.89 -16.13
CA ILE A 2 -51.47 -4.65 -15.34
C ILE A 2 -51.84 -4.48 -13.86
N SER A 3 -51.92 -5.59 -13.12
CA SER A 3 -52.31 -5.61 -11.70
C SER A 3 -51.17 -5.10 -10.82
N ALA A 4 -51.50 -4.41 -9.72
CA ALA A 4 -50.54 -3.86 -8.76
C ALA A 4 -49.56 -4.91 -8.18
N LYS A 5 -49.92 -6.21 -8.22
CA LYS A 5 -49.05 -7.31 -7.80
C LYS A 5 -47.93 -7.62 -8.79
N GLU A 6 -48.12 -7.35 -10.08
CA GLU A 6 -47.09 -7.55 -11.11
C GLU A 6 -46.08 -6.38 -11.16
N LEU A 7 -46.48 -5.20 -10.70
CA LEU A 7 -45.60 -4.03 -10.60
C LEU A 7 -44.54 -4.19 -9.49
N LEU A 8 -44.87 -4.93 -8.41
CA LEU A 8 -43.98 -5.13 -7.27
C LEU A 8 -42.83 -6.09 -7.59
N VAL A 9 -43.07 -7.10 -8.43
CA VAL A 9 -42.03 -8.07 -8.86
C VAL A 9 -40.98 -7.40 -9.75
N PHE A 10 -41.38 -6.43 -10.57
CA PHE A 10 -40.44 -5.65 -11.40
C PHE A 10 -39.55 -4.70 -10.59
N LEU A 11 -40.06 -4.12 -9.50
CA LEU A 11 -39.27 -3.24 -8.62
C LEU A 11 -38.23 -4.02 -7.78
N VAL A 12 -38.55 -5.25 -7.38
CA VAL A 12 -37.62 -6.09 -6.61
C VAL A 12 -36.50 -6.66 -7.49
N LEU A 13 -36.76 -6.95 -8.77
CA LEU A 13 -35.71 -7.42 -9.70
C LEU A 13 -34.78 -6.30 -10.19
N CYS A 14 -35.24 -5.04 -10.24
CA CYS A 14 -34.38 -3.91 -10.61
C CYS A 14 -33.44 -3.42 -9.50
N SER A 15 -33.63 -3.90 -8.26
CA SER A 15 -32.80 -3.47 -7.12
C SER A 15 -31.50 -4.27 -6.98
N PHE A 16 -31.32 -5.36 -7.74
CA PHE A 16 -30.11 -6.20 -7.68
C PHE A 16 -28.99 -5.79 -8.67
N THR A 17 -29.24 -4.85 -9.59
CA THR A 17 -28.31 -4.47 -10.66
C THR A 17 -27.60 -3.12 -10.43
N ALA A 18 -27.35 -2.76 -9.17
CA ALA A 18 -26.46 -1.66 -8.84
C ALA A 18 -25.45 -2.05 -7.74
N TYR A 19 -24.90 -3.27 -7.80
CA TYR A 19 -23.57 -3.48 -7.25
C TYR A 19 -22.61 -2.67 -8.12
N THR A 20 -22.31 -1.46 -7.65
CA THR A 20 -21.30 -0.57 -8.23
C THR A 20 -20.07 -1.40 -8.58
N ALA A 21 -19.77 -1.51 -9.88
CA ALA A 21 -18.46 -1.94 -10.33
C ALA A 21 -17.46 -0.92 -9.76
N LYS A 22 -16.88 -1.21 -8.58
CA LYS A 22 -15.67 -0.54 -8.13
C LYS A 22 -14.68 -0.73 -9.27
N GLY A 23 -14.38 0.35 -9.98
CA GLY A 23 -13.47 0.33 -11.13
C GLY A 23 -12.23 -0.48 -10.75
N PHE A 24 -11.94 -1.50 -11.54
CA PHE A 24 -10.85 -2.41 -11.26
C PHE A 24 -9.56 -1.61 -11.40
N LYS A 25 -9.00 -1.13 -10.28
CA LYS A 25 -7.71 -0.43 -10.32
C LYS A 25 -6.65 -1.42 -10.78
N SER A 26 -5.95 -1.08 -11.85
CA SER A 26 -4.97 -1.98 -12.44
C SER A 26 -3.81 -2.28 -11.49
N LEU A 27 -3.43 -3.56 -11.37
CA LEU A 27 -2.33 -4.02 -10.51
C LEU A 27 -0.97 -3.43 -10.92
N ASN A 28 -0.84 -2.99 -12.18
CA ASN A 28 0.38 -2.34 -12.70
C ASN A 28 0.49 -0.85 -12.34
N CYS A 29 -0.41 -0.32 -11.51
CA CYS A 29 -0.43 1.07 -11.08
C CYS A 29 -0.64 2.10 -12.21
N THR A 30 -1.19 1.73 -13.37
CA THR A 30 -1.46 2.68 -14.47
C THR A 30 -2.42 3.80 -14.06
N ASP A 31 -3.40 3.46 -13.22
CA ASP A 31 -4.45 4.40 -12.79
C ASP A 31 -4.09 5.10 -11.47
N PHE A 32 -2.86 4.89 -10.98
CA PHE A 32 -2.39 5.48 -9.72
C PHE A 32 -1.70 6.82 -9.97
N GLY A 33 -0.72 6.86 -10.86
CA GLY A 33 0.05 8.07 -11.17
C GLY A 33 1.03 7.85 -12.32
N SER A 34 1.70 8.93 -12.73
CA SER A 34 2.60 8.92 -13.89
C SER A 34 4.09 8.91 -13.53
N ARG A 35 4.44 9.37 -12.31
CA ARG A 35 5.82 9.49 -11.84
C ARG A 35 6.34 8.13 -11.38
N ARG A 36 7.30 7.59 -12.13
CA ARG A 36 7.87 6.25 -11.89
C ARG A 36 9.35 6.35 -11.55
N HIS A 37 9.76 5.66 -10.49
CA HIS A 37 11.15 5.56 -10.07
C HIS A 37 11.54 4.09 -9.86
N ASN A 38 12.78 3.75 -10.21
CA ASN A 38 13.36 2.46 -9.87
C ASN A 38 14.00 2.55 -8.49
N ALA A 39 13.70 1.58 -7.63
CA ALA A 39 14.25 1.48 -6.30
C ALA A 39 14.75 0.06 -6.01
N ARG A 40 15.69 -0.07 -5.09
CA ARG A 40 15.93 -1.33 -4.39
C ARG A 40 15.08 -1.35 -3.14
N GLY A 41 14.17 -2.31 -3.06
CA GLY A 41 13.37 -2.56 -1.87
C GLY A 41 14.12 -3.36 -0.83
N THR A 42 13.77 -3.12 0.43
CA THR A 42 14.10 -3.94 1.58
C THR A 42 12.87 -4.05 2.49
N GLY A 43 12.85 -5.06 3.37
CA GLY A 43 11.82 -5.22 4.38
C GLY A 43 12.39 -4.92 5.76
N TYR A 44 11.63 -4.17 6.55
CA TYR A 44 11.89 -3.98 7.99
C TYR A 44 10.66 -4.42 8.78
N PHE A 45 10.80 -4.60 10.09
CA PHE A 45 9.67 -4.94 10.95
C PHE A 45 9.77 -4.17 12.27
N PRO A 46 8.64 -3.77 12.88
CA PRO A 46 8.63 -3.16 14.19
C PRO A 46 9.24 -4.09 15.23
N ASP A 47 10.29 -3.63 15.91
CA ASP A 47 10.88 -4.33 17.04
C ASP A 47 11.13 -3.31 18.17
N ASN A 48 10.93 -3.74 19.41
CA ASN A 48 11.10 -2.90 20.59
C ASN A 48 12.58 -2.63 20.95
N SER A 49 13.51 -3.08 20.11
CA SER A 49 14.90 -2.71 20.25
C SER A 49 15.11 -1.25 19.83
N THR A 50 15.94 -0.53 20.58
CA THR A 50 16.31 0.88 20.29
C THR A 50 16.96 1.05 18.90
N MET A 51 17.35 -0.05 18.26
CA MET A 51 18.05 -0.09 16.98
C MET A 51 17.10 -0.17 15.78
N GLU A 52 15.91 -0.76 15.94
CA GLU A 52 14.96 -1.03 14.84
C GLU A 52 13.89 0.08 14.70
N GLY A 53 14.08 1.23 15.35
CA GLY A 53 13.19 2.39 15.21
C GLY A 53 11.86 2.28 15.98
N GLY A 54 11.59 1.14 16.63
CA GLY A 54 10.41 0.95 17.48
C GLY A 54 9.15 0.58 16.69
N THR A 55 7.99 0.94 17.24
CA THR A 55 6.66 0.58 16.70
C THR A 55 5.92 1.76 16.07
N THR A 56 6.59 2.90 15.95
CA THR A 56 6.03 4.16 15.48
C THR A 56 6.86 4.75 14.35
N ASP A 57 6.23 5.52 13.47
CA ASP A 57 6.88 6.24 12.39
C ASP A 57 7.61 7.52 12.86
N MET A 58 8.17 8.28 11.91
CA MET A 58 8.93 9.51 12.18
C MET A 58 8.13 10.59 12.93
N HIS A 59 6.80 10.50 12.98
CA HIS A 59 5.91 11.41 13.71
C HIS A 59 5.31 10.77 14.98
N GLY A 60 5.72 9.56 15.34
CA GLY A 60 5.23 8.86 16.52
C GLY A 60 3.87 8.16 16.31
N ASN A 61 3.37 8.06 15.08
CA ASN A 61 2.14 7.31 14.82
C ASN A 61 2.43 5.81 14.66
N PRO A 62 1.47 4.91 14.97
CA PRO A 62 1.69 3.47 14.82
C PRO A 62 2.01 3.06 13.38
N LEU A 63 3.03 2.21 13.22
CA LEU A 63 3.36 1.62 11.92
C LEU A 63 2.29 0.62 11.47
N HIS A 64 2.06 0.58 10.15
CA HIS A 64 1.14 -0.35 9.51
C HIS A 64 1.91 -1.37 8.66
N THR A 65 1.92 -2.62 9.11
CA THR A 65 2.62 -3.69 8.42
C THR A 65 1.84 -4.16 7.19
N LEU A 66 2.56 -4.69 6.20
CA LEU A 66 2.00 -5.30 5.01
C LEU A 66 0.98 -6.39 5.37
N GLN A 67 1.30 -7.27 6.31
CA GLN A 67 0.41 -8.34 6.74
C GLN A 67 -0.87 -7.81 7.40
N LYS A 68 -0.77 -6.75 8.22
CA LYS A 68 -1.96 -6.10 8.82
C LYS A 68 -2.86 -5.48 7.75
N TYR A 69 -2.30 -4.86 6.72
CA TYR A 69 -3.07 -4.36 5.57
C TYR A 69 -3.74 -5.50 4.80
N LEU A 70 -3.00 -6.56 4.48
CA LEU A 70 -3.54 -7.72 3.75
C LEU A 70 -4.66 -8.44 4.51
N ALA A 71 -4.61 -8.42 5.85
CA ALA A 71 -5.67 -8.91 6.72
C ALA A 71 -6.86 -7.94 6.88
N GLY A 72 -6.83 -6.77 6.24
CA GLY A 72 -7.87 -5.72 6.34
C GLY A 72 -7.83 -4.90 7.63
N GLY A 73 -6.77 -5.03 8.42
CA GLY A 73 -6.61 -4.35 9.72
C GLY A 73 -5.90 -3.00 9.65
N ALA A 74 -5.42 -2.57 8.47
CA ALA A 74 -4.77 -1.28 8.28
C ALA A 74 -5.21 -0.60 6.97
N PRO A 75 -5.27 0.74 6.93
CA PRO A 75 -5.72 1.49 5.75
C PRO A 75 -4.65 1.63 4.65
N PHE A 76 -3.37 1.44 4.99
CA PHE A 76 -2.21 1.46 4.10
C PHE A 76 -1.06 0.65 4.71
N VAL A 77 0.02 0.48 3.95
CA VAL A 77 1.28 -0.09 4.40
C VAL A 77 2.30 1.03 4.59
N SER A 78 2.91 1.10 5.77
CA SER A 78 3.95 2.07 6.08
C SER A 78 5.23 1.76 5.28
N THR A 79 5.83 2.81 4.73
CA THR A 79 7.12 2.71 4.05
C THR A 79 8.09 3.79 4.54
N ALA A 80 9.37 3.44 4.56
CA ALA A 80 10.45 4.35 4.89
C ALA A 80 11.23 4.75 3.63
N MET A 81 11.48 6.05 3.47
CA MET A 81 12.25 6.61 2.35
C MET A 81 13.11 7.81 2.80
N ASP A 82 13.87 8.37 1.85
CA ASP A 82 14.67 9.58 2.07
C ASP A 82 13.78 10.81 2.27
N ASN A 83 13.82 11.40 3.47
CA ASN A 83 13.06 12.60 3.80
C ASN A 83 13.76 13.91 3.37
N THR A 84 15.00 13.86 2.88
CA THR A 84 15.79 15.05 2.53
C THR A 84 15.49 15.59 1.13
N ILE A 85 14.78 14.81 0.30
CA ILE A 85 14.46 15.17 -1.08
C ILE A 85 13.05 15.78 -1.27
N GLY A 86 12.37 16.12 -0.16
CA GLY A 86 11.07 16.80 -0.20
C GLY A 86 9.87 15.89 -0.50
N ILE A 87 9.97 14.57 -0.27
CA ILE A 87 8.79 13.70 -0.26
C ILE A 87 7.97 14.04 0.99
N ALA A 88 6.74 14.51 0.82
CA ALA A 88 5.87 14.85 1.93
C ALA A 88 5.47 13.59 2.72
N TYR A 89 5.34 13.71 4.03
CA TYR A 89 4.77 12.65 4.87
C TYR A 89 3.36 12.26 4.39
N GLY A 90 3.04 10.96 4.40
CA GLY A 90 1.79 10.41 3.92
C GLY A 90 1.67 10.37 2.40
N THR A 91 2.75 10.67 1.65
CA THR A 91 2.73 10.59 0.20
C THR A 91 2.36 9.17 -0.23
N PRO A 92 1.27 8.98 -0.96
CA PRO A 92 0.82 7.66 -1.36
C PRO A 92 1.66 7.16 -2.54
N LEU A 93 2.00 5.88 -2.52
CA LEU A 93 2.70 5.21 -3.63
C LEU A 93 2.09 3.83 -3.92
N CYS A 94 2.36 3.35 -5.12
CA CYS A 94 1.94 2.04 -5.61
C CYS A 94 3.15 1.25 -6.12
N ILE A 95 3.22 -0.04 -5.76
CA ILE A 95 4.32 -0.95 -6.11
C ILE A 95 3.76 -2.14 -6.89
N PRO A 96 3.87 -2.16 -8.24
CA PRO A 96 3.29 -3.21 -9.08
C PRO A 96 3.72 -4.63 -8.68
N GLN A 97 5.00 -4.81 -8.34
CA GLN A 97 5.57 -6.11 -7.99
C GLN A 97 4.84 -6.76 -6.80
N LEU A 98 4.53 -5.96 -5.77
CA LEU A 98 3.79 -6.45 -4.60
C LEU A 98 2.30 -6.61 -4.93
N ASN A 99 1.72 -5.73 -5.74
CA ASN A 99 0.34 -5.90 -6.18
C ASN A 99 0.13 -7.23 -6.93
N PHE A 100 1.05 -7.58 -7.83
CA PHE A 100 1.00 -8.84 -8.57
C PHE A 100 1.19 -10.05 -7.66
N LYS A 101 2.13 -9.99 -6.71
CA LYS A 101 2.34 -11.06 -5.74
C LYS A 101 1.07 -11.36 -4.93
N TYR A 102 0.47 -10.31 -4.36
CA TYR A 102 -0.68 -10.44 -3.46
C TYR A 102 -2.03 -10.39 -4.19
N LYS A 103 -2.02 -10.25 -5.52
CA LYS A 103 -3.20 -10.21 -6.40
C LYS A 103 -4.24 -9.17 -6.00
N GLN A 104 -3.78 -8.05 -5.43
CA GLN A 104 -4.62 -6.94 -5.01
C GLN A 104 -3.85 -5.62 -5.08
N LEU A 105 -4.56 -4.51 -5.19
CA LEU A 105 -3.94 -3.19 -5.09
C LEU A 105 -3.60 -2.89 -3.63
N ILE A 106 -2.32 -2.66 -3.35
CA ILE A 106 -1.83 -2.31 -2.03
C ILE A 106 -1.54 -0.80 -2.02
N ARG A 107 -2.15 -0.10 -1.06
CA ARG A 107 -1.86 1.29 -0.78
C ARG A 107 -0.64 1.36 0.14
N PHE A 108 0.43 1.99 -0.32
CA PHE A 108 1.60 2.30 0.49
C PHE A 108 1.64 3.80 0.77
N GLU A 109 2.20 4.20 1.90
CA GLU A 109 2.45 5.61 2.21
C GLU A 109 3.86 5.82 2.77
N VAL A 110 4.52 6.89 2.33
CA VAL A 110 5.82 7.32 2.88
C VAL A 110 5.56 8.05 4.18
N VAL A 111 5.73 7.35 5.29
CA VAL A 111 5.47 7.88 6.64
C VAL A 111 6.70 7.82 7.53
N ASP A 112 7.74 7.12 7.11
CA ASP A 112 8.89 6.83 7.95
C ASP A 112 10.23 7.10 7.24
N THR A 113 11.31 7.11 8.00
CA THR A 113 12.67 7.35 7.51
C THR A 113 13.70 6.78 8.47
N GLY A 114 14.96 6.75 8.06
CA GLY A 114 16.07 6.29 8.90
C GLY A 114 17.41 6.72 8.35
N GLY A 115 18.46 6.63 9.16
CA GLY A 115 19.81 7.07 8.77
C GLY A 115 20.32 6.42 7.48
N ALA A 116 19.89 5.20 7.18
CA ALA A 116 20.24 4.47 5.95
C ALA A 116 19.65 5.09 4.66
N PHE A 117 18.62 5.93 4.78
CA PHE A 117 17.91 6.55 3.66
C PHE A 117 18.41 7.95 3.30
N ILE A 118 19.25 8.57 4.12
CA ILE A 118 19.79 9.91 3.85
C ILE A 118 20.55 9.91 2.52
N HIS A 119 20.20 10.86 1.64
CA HIS A 119 20.75 11.03 0.28
C HIS A 119 20.54 9.84 -0.66
N LYS A 120 19.54 8.99 -0.41
CA LYS A 120 19.16 7.90 -1.31
C LYS A 120 18.04 8.29 -2.28
N GLY A 121 17.34 9.40 -2.02
CA GLY A 121 16.20 9.86 -2.79
C GLY A 121 15.19 8.75 -3.06
N TYR A 122 14.81 8.58 -4.33
CA TYR A 122 13.88 7.53 -4.76
C TYR A 122 14.52 6.15 -4.97
N SER A 123 15.83 5.99 -4.79
CA SER A 123 16.55 4.76 -5.14
C SER A 123 16.42 3.63 -4.11
N ARG A 124 15.89 3.93 -2.91
CA ARG A 124 15.71 2.99 -1.81
C ARG A 124 14.33 3.18 -1.18
N ILE A 125 13.75 2.08 -0.75
CA ILE A 125 12.51 2.05 0.03
C ILE A 125 12.57 0.87 1.00
N ASP A 126 12.06 1.06 2.20
CA ASP A 126 11.79 -0.02 3.14
C ASP A 126 10.29 -0.23 3.30
N VAL A 127 9.84 -1.49 3.21
CA VAL A 127 8.44 -1.87 3.41
C VAL A 127 8.27 -2.42 4.81
N CYS A 128 7.32 -1.88 5.57
CA CYS A 128 7.03 -2.34 6.92
C CYS A 128 6.34 -3.72 6.86
N THR A 129 6.97 -4.72 7.46
CA THR A 129 6.51 -6.11 7.54
C THR A 129 6.26 -6.49 8.99
N GLN A 130 5.54 -7.59 9.20
CA GLN A 130 5.12 -8.01 10.54
C GLN A 130 6.26 -8.47 11.43
N ASP A 131 7.23 -9.16 10.86
CA ASP A 131 8.32 -9.81 11.59
C ASP A 131 9.50 -10.10 10.64
N ARG A 132 10.55 -10.66 11.22
CA ARG A 132 11.79 -11.02 10.52
C ARG A 132 11.59 -11.99 9.36
N GLU A 133 10.68 -12.94 9.48
CA GLU A 133 10.46 -13.93 8.41
C GLU A 133 9.86 -13.25 7.18
N HIS A 134 8.86 -12.38 7.41
CA HIS A 134 8.23 -11.61 6.34
C HIS A 134 9.17 -10.55 5.75
N SER A 135 10.12 -10.03 6.53
CA SER A 135 11.09 -9.05 6.06
C SER A 135 12.07 -9.63 5.05
N TRP A 136 12.18 -10.96 4.94
CA TRP A 136 13.01 -11.67 3.95
C TRP A 136 12.30 -12.00 2.63
N ASP A 137 11.05 -11.56 2.46
CA ASP A 137 10.30 -11.74 1.23
C ASP A 137 11.14 -11.29 -0.01
N PRO A 138 11.44 -12.19 -0.96
CA PRO A 138 12.30 -11.87 -2.08
C PRO A 138 11.67 -10.87 -3.06
N THR A 139 10.34 -10.74 -3.07
CA THR A 139 9.66 -9.70 -3.87
C THR A 139 9.86 -8.33 -3.25
N ILE A 140 9.91 -8.22 -1.92
CA ILE A 140 10.24 -6.97 -1.22
C ILE A 140 11.72 -6.63 -1.41
N ASN A 141 12.61 -7.61 -1.25
CA ASN A 141 14.07 -7.43 -1.26
C ASN A 141 14.69 -7.36 -2.66
N GLY A 142 13.92 -6.97 -3.66
CA GLY A 142 14.30 -6.94 -5.06
C GLY A 142 14.24 -5.55 -5.70
N PRO A 143 14.39 -5.47 -7.03
CA PRO A 143 14.09 -4.28 -7.80
C PRO A 143 12.60 -3.97 -7.76
N LEU A 144 12.25 -2.76 -7.34
CA LEU A 144 10.87 -2.27 -7.25
C LEU A 144 10.67 -1.07 -8.16
N THR A 145 9.44 -0.94 -8.66
CA THR A 145 8.98 0.26 -9.35
C THR A 145 8.06 1.03 -8.42
N LEU A 146 8.45 2.25 -8.07
CA LEU A 146 7.65 3.15 -7.24
C LEU A 146 6.85 4.07 -8.15
N VAL A 147 5.53 4.00 -8.04
CA VAL A 147 4.61 4.87 -8.78
C VAL A 147 3.98 5.85 -7.79
N PHE A 148 4.28 7.14 -7.96
CA PHE A 148 3.76 8.21 -7.11
C PHE A 148 2.57 8.89 -7.80
N GLN A 149 1.58 9.27 -6.99
CA GLN A 149 0.42 10.07 -7.40
C GLN A 149 0.82 11.49 -7.81
#